data_AF-A0A7J3Z6H1-F1
#
_entry.id   AF-A0A7J3Z6H1-F1
#
_cell.length_a   1.000
_cell.length_b   1.000
_cell.length_c   1.000
_cell.angle_alpha   90.00
_cell.angle_beta   90.00
_cell.angle_gamma   90.00
#
_symmetry.space_group_name_H-M   'P 1'
#
loop_
_entity.id
_entity.type
_entity.pdbx_description
1 polymer ?
#
loop_
_entity_poly.entity_id
_entity_poly.type
_entity_poly.pdbx_seq_one_letter_code
_entity_poly.pdbx_strand_id
1 'polypeptide(L)'
;MVGNEREAYWALSIVIGLLFVALFIYIGYDVVTKGASLESERTTAVLGRTGVMEFNPYAILDFLPISPGAFTELHLRFGESLEKKPRIFSVNYFLKDENGNFLTGKRDKYVWLKWMELRVHGDVDAIETPTGYIPIYTDLEKLFDKWLGKEFKEDLYEKLFTIRIAKLLEKTERILKIYSSILDTPQKLFTILQEQKKRLKEAEWRYGTTVNPFKLDKK
;
A
#
# COMPACT_ATOMS: atom_id res chain seq x y z
N MET A 1 23.43 27.98 -26.06
CA MET A 1 22.01 27.66 -25.80
C MET A 1 21.85 26.14 -25.74
N VAL A 2 22.31 25.50 -24.66
CA VAL A 2 22.13 24.06 -24.42
C VAL A 2 21.69 23.92 -22.97
N GLY A 3 20.38 24.02 -22.76
CA GLY A 3 19.79 24.01 -21.44
C GLY A 3 18.29 23.98 -21.56
N ASN A 4 17.73 22.81 -21.91
CA ASN A 4 16.38 22.45 -21.49
C ASN A 4 15.98 20.98 -21.73
N GLU A 5 16.78 20.18 -22.45
CA GLU A 5 16.34 18.80 -22.70
C GLU A 5 16.42 17.94 -21.43
N ARG A 6 17.48 18.08 -20.62
CA ARG A 6 17.59 17.32 -19.36
C ARG A 6 16.50 17.69 -18.35
N GLU A 7 16.14 18.95 -18.20
CA GLU A 7 15.05 19.34 -17.29
C GLU A 7 13.67 18.92 -17.79
N ALA A 8 13.44 18.92 -19.12
CA ALA A 8 12.22 18.35 -19.70
C ALA A 8 12.14 16.83 -19.49
N TYR A 9 13.25 16.09 -19.62
CA TYR A 9 13.31 14.66 -19.29
C TYR A 9 13.08 14.40 -17.79
N TRP A 10 13.51 15.31 -16.89
CA TRP A 10 13.25 15.19 -15.45
C TRP A 10 11.83 15.59 -15.05
N ALA A 11 11.24 16.61 -15.67
CA ALA A 11 9.83 16.95 -15.48
C ALA A 11 8.91 15.84 -16.02
N LEU A 12 9.26 15.25 -17.17
CA LEU A 12 8.58 14.06 -17.69
C LEU A 12 8.81 12.84 -16.79
N SER A 13 9.97 12.70 -16.16
CA SER A 13 10.24 11.65 -15.15
C SER A 13 9.57 11.89 -13.80
N ILE A 14 9.12 13.12 -13.50
CA ILE A 14 8.30 13.43 -12.32
C ILE A 14 6.83 13.19 -12.64
N VAL A 15 6.37 13.52 -13.85
CA VAL A 15 5.01 13.21 -14.34
C VAL A 15 4.82 11.70 -14.59
N ILE A 16 5.87 10.98 -15.02
CA ILE A 16 5.89 9.51 -15.16
C ILE A 16 6.31 8.84 -13.84
N GLY A 17 7.03 9.54 -12.96
CA GLY A 17 7.46 9.07 -11.63
C GLY A 17 6.37 9.12 -10.55
N LEU A 18 5.24 9.77 -10.84
CA LEU A 18 4.00 9.71 -10.05
C LEU A 18 3.15 8.47 -10.35
N LEU A 19 3.62 7.59 -11.25
CA LEU A 19 2.89 6.42 -11.77
C LEU A 19 3.57 5.08 -11.45
N PHE A 20 4.30 4.98 -10.34
CA PHE A 20 4.78 3.70 -9.81
C PHE A 20 4.02 3.29 -8.55
N VAL A 21 2.76 2.88 -8.75
CA VAL A 21 2.27 1.73 -7.98
C VAL A 21 2.82 0.51 -8.71
N ALA A 22 3.81 -0.13 -8.11
CA ALA A 22 4.32 -1.40 -8.61
C ALA A 22 3.17 -2.42 -8.58
N LEU A 23 2.58 -2.65 -9.75
CA LEU A 23 1.59 -3.69 -9.97
C LEU A 23 2.34 -4.99 -10.24
N PHE A 24 2.47 -5.85 -9.23
CA PHE A 24 2.74 -7.27 -9.42
C PHE A 24 1.84 -8.05 -8.45
N ILE A 25 1.19 -9.10 -8.94
CA ILE A 25 -0.21 -9.51 -8.62
C ILE A 25 -0.31 -10.82 -7.79
N TYR A 26 -0.85 -10.90 -6.55
CA TYR A 26 -1.32 -12.14 -5.88
C TYR A 26 -2.82 -12.18 -5.84
N ILE A 27 -3.40 -13.38 -5.82
CA ILE A 27 -4.85 -13.52 -5.71
C ILE A 27 -5.27 -14.21 -4.42
N GLY A 28 -5.72 -13.33 -3.53
CA GLY A 28 -6.70 -13.42 -2.46
C GLY A 28 -6.74 -12.04 -1.80
N TYR A 29 -7.91 -11.42 -1.60
CA TYR A 29 -8.18 -10.09 -0.98
C TYR A 29 -7.38 -8.83 -1.43
N ASP A 30 -6.17 -8.93 -1.97
CA ASP A 30 -5.18 -7.86 -2.02
C ASP A 30 -5.37 -6.92 -3.23
N VAL A 31 -5.79 -7.45 -4.39
CA VAL A 31 -6.19 -6.63 -5.56
C VAL A 31 -7.27 -5.61 -5.18
N VAL A 32 -8.23 -6.03 -4.36
CA VAL A 32 -9.30 -5.14 -3.88
C VAL A 32 -8.78 -4.26 -2.75
N THR A 33 -8.27 -4.86 -1.68
CA THR A 33 -7.92 -4.11 -0.46
C THR A 33 -6.70 -3.20 -0.59
N LYS A 34 -5.82 -3.43 -1.58
CA LYS A 34 -4.64 -2.60 -1.86
C LYS A 34 -4.75 -1.84 -3.17
N GLY A 35 -5.25 -2.48 -4.24
CA GLY A 35 -5.40 -1.86 -5.56
C GLY A 35 -6.67 -1.02 -5.66
N ALA A 36 -7.85 -1.67 -5.60
CA ALA A 36 -9.14 -1.01 -5.73
C ALA A 36 -9.41 0.01 -4.62
N SER A 37 -8.85 -0.20 -3.42
CA SER A 37 -8.97 0.68 -2.25
C SER A 37 -7.84 1.71 -2.14
N LEU A 38 -7.06 1.94 -3.19
CA LEU A 38 -5.94 2.87 -3.12
C LEU A 38 -6.43 4.32 -2.99
N GLU A 39 -5.76 5.07 -2.11
CA GLU A 39 -5.99 6.49 -1.93
C GLU A 39 -4.63 7.19 -1.87
N SER A 40 -4.55 8.38 -2.45
CA SER A 40 -3.35 9.23 -2.44
C SER A 40 -3.69 10.64 -1.96
N GLU A 41 -2.76 11.30 -1.28
CA GLU A 41 -2.92 12.71 -0.92
C GLU A 41 -2.77 13.60 -2.17
N ARG A 42 -3.67 14.57 -2.35
CA ARG A 42 -3.59 15.53 -3.47
C ARG A 42 -2.34 16.41 -3.37
N THR A 43 -1.56 16.48 -4.45
CA THR A 43 -0.27 17.21 -4.50
C THR A 43 -0.32 18.65 -5.00
N THR A 44 -1.46 19.18 -5.49
CA THR A 44 -1.46 20.48 -6.20
C THR A 44 -2.53 21.49 -5.75
N ALA A 45 -2.05 22.58 -5.15
CA ALA A 45 -2.37 24.02 -5.28
C ALA A 45 -3.76 24.54 -5.76
N VAL A 46 -4.86 23.80 -5.69
CA VAL A 46 -6.20 24.43 -5.71
C VAL A 46 -6.46 24.96 -4.30
N LEU A 47 -6.04 26.22 -4.08
CA LEU A 47 -6.34 27.10 -2.95
C LEU A 47 -7.14 26.43 -1.79
N GLY A 48 -6.43 25.81 -0.85
CA GLY A 48 -6.91 25.73 0.54
C GLY A 48 -7.09 24.37 1.21
N ARG A 49 -6.81 23.22 0.57
CA ARG A 49 -6.96 21.90 1.24
C ARG A 49 -5.83 20.91 0.97
N THR A 50 -4.69 21.08 1.64
CA THR A 50 -3.69 20.02 1.83
C THR A 50 -4.26 18.93 2.77
N GLY A 51 -3.83 17.67 2.63
CA GLY A 51 -4.25 16.57 3.52
C GLY A 51 -5.55 15.83 3.17
N VAL A 52 -6.19 16.13 2.03
CA VAL A 52 -7.39 15.38 1.60
C VAL A 52 -6.97 14.13 0.83
N MET A 53 -7.36 12.96 1.34
CA MET A 53 -7.21 11.68 0.65
C MET A 53 -8.13 11.66 -0.57
N GLU A 54 -7.56 11.39 -1.73
CA GLU A 54 -8.27 11.18 -2.98
C GLU A 54 -8.29 9.70 -3.33
N PHE A 55 -9.46 9.20 -3.65
CA PHE A 55 -9.65 7.86 -4.18
C PHE A 55 -8.99 7.76 -5.57
N ASN A 56 -8.05 6.83 -5.71
CA ASN A 56 -7.33 6.62 -6.96
C ASN A 56 -7.05 5.12 -7.14
N PRO A 57 -8.09 4.32 -7.46
CA PRO A 57 -7.99 2.87 -7.55
C PRO A 57 -6.91 2.48 -8.58
N TYR A 58 -6.03 1.56 -8.19
CA TYR A 58 -4.91 1.08 -9.00
C TYR A 58 -3.93 2.17 -9.47
N ALA A 59 -4.04 3.40 -8.95
CA ALA A 59 -3.31 4.60 -9.38
C ALA A 59 -3.47 4.97 -10.87
N ILE A 60 -4.62 4.65 -11.46
CA ILE A 60 -4.87 4.90 -12.88
C ILE A 60 -6.25 5.52 -13.14
N LEU A 61 -6.90 6.10 -12.12
CA LEU A 61 -8.28 6.59 -12.22
C LEU A 61 -8.51 7.50 -13.45
N ASP A 62 -7.60 8.45 -13.68
CA ASP A 62 -7.67 9.41 -14.78
C ASP A 62 -7.44 8.78 -16.17
N PHE A 63 -6.99 7.52 -16.21
CA PHE A 63 -6.69 6.78 -17.44
C PHE A 63 -7.68 5.62 -17.68
N LEU A 64 -8.68 5.44 -16.81
CA LEU A 64 -9.63 4.34 -16.94
C LEU A 64 -10.62 4.61 -18.09
N PRO A 65 -10.72 3.72 -19.10
CA PRO A 65 -11.71 3.84 -20.18
C PRO A 65 -13.09 3.31 -19.77
N ILE A 66 -13.21 2.70 -18.59
CA ILE A 66 -14.41 2.09 -18.02
C ILE A 66 -14.53 2.50 -16.55
N SER A 67 -15.67 2.24 -15.91
CA SER A 67 -15.84 2.55 -14.49
C SER A 67 -14.82 1.80 -13.61
N PRO A 68 -14.50 2.30 -12.40
CA PRO A 68 -13.71 1.56 -11.42
C PRO A 68 -14.33 0.21 -11.03
N GLY A 69 -15.67 0.11 -11.04
CA GLY A 69 -16.40 -1.13 -10.75
C GLY A 69 -16.10 -2.20 -11.80
N ALA A 70 -16.33 -1.88 -13.07
CA ALA A 70 -16.04 -2.76 -14.20
C ALA A 70 -14.54 -3.11 -14.29
N PHE A 71 -13.66 -2.15 -14.03
CA PHE A 71 -12.21 -2.39 -14.03
C PHE A 71 -11.77 -3.35 -12.91
N THR A 72 -12.40 -3.24 -11.73
CA THR A 72 -12.16 -4.18 -10.62
C THR A 72 -12.65 -5.58 -10.99
N GLU A 73 -13.81 -5.71 -11.64
CA GLU A 73 -14.31 -7.01 -12.12
C GLU A 73 -13.35 -7.66 -13.11
N LEU A 74 -12.76 -6.89 -14.04
CA LEU A 74 -11.71 -7.39 -14.94
C LEU A 74 -10.50 -7.94 -14.15
N HIS A 75 -10.07 -7.24 -13.10
CA HIS A 75 -8.95 -7.70 -12.27
C HIS A 75 -9.28 -8.97 -11.48
N LEU A 76 -10.51 -9.08 -10.97
CA LEU A 76 -10.98 -10.28 -10.26
C LEU A 76 -10.98 -11.49 -11.20
N ARG A 77 -11.55 -11.34 -12.41
CA ARG A 77 -11.60 -12.39 -13.43
C ARG A 77 -10.21 -12.78 -13.93
N PHE A 78 -9.36 -11.81 -14.24
CA PHE A 78 -7.97 -12.07 -14.63
C PHE A 78 -7.26 -12.88 -13.54
N GLY A 79 -7.45 -12.48 -12.30
CA GLY A 79 -6.90 -13.16 -11.14
C GLY A 79 -7.34 -14.61 -10.97
N GLU A 80 -8.58 -14.93 -11.31
CA GLU A 80 -9.09 -16.30 -11.31
C GLU A 80 -8.50 -17.15 -12.43
N SER A 81 -8.14 -16.55 -13.57
CA SER A 81 -7.57 -17.28 -14.71
C SER A 81 -6.08 -17.63 -14.60
N LEU A 82 -5.36 -17.10 -13.61
CA LEU A 82 -3.92 -17.36 -13.46
C LEU A 82 -3.65 -18.70 -12.76
N GLU A 83 -2.88 -19.57 -13.42
CA GLU A 83 -2.34 -20.80 -12.80
C GLU A 83 -1.34 -20.49 -11.68
N LYS A 84 -0.42 -19.53 -11.94
CA LYS A 84 0.55 -19.04 -10.97
C LYS A 84 0.23 -17.59 -10.63
N LYS A 85 -0.01 -17.33 -9.35
CA LYS A 85 -0.39 -16.02 -8.83
C LYS A 85 0.85 -15.33 -8.25
N PRO A 86 1.36 -14.22 -8.84
CA PRO A 86 2.49 -13.43 -8.29
C PRO A 86 2.22 -12.89 -6.85
N ARG A 87 3.10 -12.13 -6.20
CA ARG A 87 2.78 -11.51 -4.88
C ARG A 87 2.39 -10.04 -5.00
N ILE A 88 1.32 -9.56 -4.33
CA ILE A 88 0.98 -8.11 -4.21
C ILE A 88 1.60 -7.50 -2.98
N PHE A 89 2.23 -6.36 -3.20
CA PHE A 89 2.78 -5.54 -2.14
C PHE A 89 2.19 -4.14 -2.21
N SER A 90 1.98 -3.55 -1.04
CA SER A 90 1.59 -2.15 -0.88
C SER A 90 2.66 -1.47 -0.06
N VAL A 91 3.11 -0.32 -0.52
CA VAL A 91 4.17 0.47 0.14
C VAL A 91 3.69 1.87 0.42
N ASN A 92 4.18 2.46 1.51
CA ASN A 92 3.97 3.86 1.81
C ASN A 92 5.31 4.50 2.17
N TYR A 93 5.87 5.27 1.22
CA TYR A 93 7.13 6.00 1.40
C TYR A 93 6.94 7.40 2.00
N PHE A 94 5.69 7.81 2.22
CA PHE A 94 5.33 9.17 2.59
C PHE A 94 4.92 9.31 4.05
N LEU A 95 5.20 8.29 4.88
CA LEU A 95 5.01 8.38 6.32
C LEU A 95 5.94 9.45 6.89
N LYS A 96 5.38 10.30 7.75
CA LYS A 96 6.07 11.42 8.40
C LYS A 96 6.04 11.28 9.92
N ASP A 97 7.06 11.83 10.57
CA ASP A 97 7.09 12.04 12.02
C ASP A 97 6.24 13.25 12.44
N GLU A 98 6.20 13.53 13.75
CA GLU A 98 5.46 14.66 14.34
C GLU A 98 6.00 16.03 13.88
N ASN A 99 7.25 16.07 13.42
CA ASN A 99 7.90 17.28 12.90
C ASN A 99 7.69 17.43 11.37
N GLY A 100 6.98 16.51 10.73
CA GLY A 100 6.72 16.50 9.29
C GLY A 100 7.85 15.95 8.44
N ASN A 101 8.90 15.38 9.04
CA ASN A 101 10.00 14.74 8.31
C ASN A 101 9.61 13.34 7.85
N PHE A 102 10.00 12.97 6.63
CA PHE A 102 9.79 11.60 6.16
C PHE A 102 10.58 10.59 7.00
N LEU A 103 9.93 9.49 7.36
CA LEU A 103 10.54 8.43 8.16
C LEU A 103 11.63 7.65 7.39
N THR A 104 11.55 7.62 6.05
CA THR A 104 12.48 6.86 5.19
C THR A 104 13.09 7.74 4.12
N GLY A 105 14.36 7.48 3.80
CA GLY A 105 15.07 8.12 2.70
C GLY A 105 14.82 7.46 1.34
N LYS A 106 15.23 8.14 0.26
CA LYS A 106 15.07 7.63 -1.11
C LYS A 106 15.78 6.29 -1.34
N ARG A 107 16.95 6.09 -0.73
CA ARG A 107 17.75 4.85 -0.85
C ARG A 107 17.19 3.68 -0.03
N ASP A 108 16.38 3.95 0.99
CA ASP A 108 15.78 2.88 1.81
C ASP A 108 14.85 1.99 0.95
N LYS A 109 14.38 2.50 -0.20
CA LYS A 109 13.61 1.75 -1.21
C LYS A 109 14.27 0.47 -1.70
N TYR A 110 15.60 0.43 -1.75
CA TYR A 110 16.33 -0.78 -2.14
C TYR A 110 16.05 -1.94 -1.19
N VAL A 111 15.98 -1.67 0.13
CA VAL A 111 15.71 -2.71 1.14
C VAL A 111 14.29 -3.26 0.98
N TRP A 112 13.30 -2.40 0.73
CA TRP A 112 11.92 -2.84 0.52
C TRP A 112 11.79 -3.79 -0.68
N LEU A 113 12.43 -3.46 -1.80
CA LEU A 113 12.46 -4.34 -2.97
C LEU A 113 13.19 -5.66 -2.68
N LYS A 114 14.30 -5.61 -1.93
CA LYS A 114 15.04 -6.82 -1.53
C LYS A 114 14.22 -7.73 -0.62
N TRP A 115 13.47 -7.17 0.33
CA TRP A 115 12.57 -7.96 1.16
C TRP A 115 11.43 -8.59 0.34
N MET A 116 10.85 -7.85 -0.61
CA MET A 116 9.81 -8.39 -1.51
C MET A 116 10.34 -9.54 -2.36
N GLU A 117 11.55 -9.43 -2.90
CA GLU A 117 12.24 -10.50 -3.64
C GLU A 117 12.36 -11.78 -2.80
N LEU A 118 12.90 -11.66 -1.58
CA LEU A 118 13.03 -12.79 -0.66
C LEU A 118 11.66 -13.39 -0.33
N ARG A 119 10.64 -12.55 -0.09
CA ARG A 119 9.28 -13.01 0.22
C ARG A 119 8.65 -13.75 -0.96
N VAL A 120 8.92 -13.33 -2.20
CA VAL A 120 8.46 -14.02 -3.41
C VAL A 120 9.06 -15.42 -3.50
N HIS A 121 10.34 -15.59 -3.18
CA HIS A 121 11.01 -16.89 -3.19
C HIS A 121 10.72 -17.76 -1.96
N GLY A 122 10.18 -17.18 -0.88
CA GLY A 122 9.92 -17.89 0.37
C GLY A 122 11.16 -17.98 1.27
N ASP A 123 12.14 -17.11 1.06
CA ASP A 123 13.40 -17.08 1.81
C ASP A 123 13.27 -16.37 3.18
N VAL A 124 12.14 -15.70 3.42
CA VAL A 124 11.83 -15.00 4.67
C VAL A 124 10.36 -15.17 5.06
N ASP A 125 10.14 -15.21 6.37
CA ASP A 125 8.83 -15.24 7.02
C ASP A 125 8.20 -13.83 7.09
N ALA A 126 7.02 -13.74 7.69
CA ALA A 126 6.35 -12.45 7.88
C ALA A 126 5.45 -12.44 9.11
N ILE A 127 5.12 -11.25 9.58
CA ILE A 127 4.13 -11.06 10.65
C ILE A 127 2.76 -10.90 10.02
N GLU A 128 1.80 -11.72 10.44
CA GLU A 128 0.41 -11.60 10.00
C GLU A 128 -0.26 -10.40 10.68
N THR A 129 -1.02 -9.65 9.89
CA THR A 129 -1.78 -8.48 10.32
C THR A 129 -3.22 -8.59 9.81
N PRO A 130 -4.17 -7.82 10.35
CA PRO A 130 -5.55 -7.79 9.86
C PRO A 130 -5.68 -7.37 8.39
N THR A 131 -4.63 -6.74 7.83
CA THR A 131 -4.61 -6.20 6.47
C THR A 131 -3.57 -6.84 5.54
N GLY A 132 -3.04 -8.02 5.90
CA GLY A 132 -2.02 -8.74 5.14
C GLY A 132 -0.77 -9.01 5.98
N TYR A 133 0.41 -8.93 5.38
CA TYR A 133 1.67 -9.26 6.05
C TYR A 133 2.63 -8.08 6.11
N ILE A 134 3.43 -8.01 7.16
CA ILE A 134 4.54 -7.05 7.30
C ILE A 134 5.88 -7.78 7.52
N PRO A 135 7.02 -7.15 7.19
CA PRO A 135 8.34 -7.72 7.47
C PRO A 135 8.59 -7.94 8.96
N ILE A 136 9.37 -8.96 9.30
CA ILE A 136 9.94 -9.12 10.64
C ILE A 136 11.09 -8.12 10.81
N TYR A 137 11.17 -7.46 11.96
CA TYR A 137 12.20 -6.46 12.26
C TYR A 137 13.62 -6.94 11.94
N THR A 138 13.99 -8.13 12.43
CA THR A 138 15.34 -8.69 12.28
C THR A 138 15.74 -8.95 10.83
N ASP A 139 14.77 -9.18 9.93
CA ASP A 139 15.07 -9.36 8.52
C ASP A 139 15.39 -8.03 7.87
N LEU A 140 14.63 -6.99 8.22
CA LEU A 140 14.91 -5.63 7.76
C LEU A 140 16.24 -5.13 8.30
N GLU A 141 16.52 -5.32 9.58
CA GLU A 141 17.78 -4.93 10.21
C GLU A 141 18.99 -5.49 9.44
N LYS A 142 19.00 -6.80 9.16
CA LYS A 142 20.04 -7.45 8.35
C LYS A 142 20.13 -6.89 6.94
N LEU A 143 18.99 -6.59 6.30
CA LEU A 143 18.98 -6.05 4.95
C LEU A 143 19.49 -4.61 4.89
N PHE A 144 19.14 -3.77 5.88
CA PHE A 144 19.62 -2.40 5.99
C PHE A 144 21.13 -2.34 6.22
N ASP A 145 21.65 -3.17 7.11
CA ASP A 145 23.10 -3.29 7.33
C ASP A 145 23.81 -3.78 6.05
N LYS A 146 23.37 -4.92 5.51
CA LYS A 146 24.00 -5.55 4.35
C LYS A 146 24.03 -4.68 3.09
N TRP A 147 22.94 -3.98 2.79
CA TRP A 147 22.79 -3.28 1.51
C TRP A 147 23.04 -1.77 1.59
N LEU A 148 22.88 -1.17 2.77
CA LEU A 148 23.02 0.27 2.95
C LEU A 148 24.10 0.64 3.96
N GLY A 149 24.68 -0.32 4.70
CA GLY A 149 25.61 -0.04 5.80
C GLY A 149 24.98 0.85 6.87
N LYS A 150 23.66 0.70 7.06
CA LYS A 150 22.84 1.61 7.87
C LYS A 150 22.17 0.84 8.99
N GLU A 151 22.27 1.36 10.20
CA GLU A 151 21.51 0.87 11.35
C GLU A 151 20.00 1.09 11.15
N PHE A 152 19.20 0.05 11.38
CA PHE A 152 17.74 0.11 11.33
C PHE A 152 17.14 -0.09 12.72
N LYS A 153 16.74 1.01 13.35
CA LYS A 153 16.31 1.04 14.75
C LYS A 153 14.89 0.49 14.94
N GLU A 154 14.65 -0.14 16.09
CA GLU A 154 13.32 -0.64 16.48
C GLU A 154 12.25 0.46 16.51
N ASP A 155 12.58 1.66 17.00
CA ASP A 155 11.65 2.81 16.99
C ASP A 155 11.20 3.19 15.58
N LEU A 156 12.12 3.14 14.60
CA LEU A 156 11.76 3.38 13.20
C LEU A 156 10.85 2.27 12.67
N TYR A 157 11.16 1.01 12.98
CA TYR A 157 10.31 -0.12 12.62
C TYR A 157 8.89 -0.01 13.21
N GLU A 158 8.79 0.33 14.49
CA GLU A 158 7.51 0.55 15.15
C GLU A 158 6.70 1.65 14.44
N LYS A 159 7.31 2.81 14.19
CA LYS A 159 6.65 3.93 13.50
C LYS A 159 6.13 3.55 12.11
N LEU A 160 6.92 2.79 11.35
CA LEU A 160 6.60 2.34 10.00
C LEU A 160 5.47 1.30 9.97
N PHE A 161 5.48 0.35 10.90
CA PHE A 161 4.59 -0.81 10.85
C PHE A 161 3.49 -0.83 11.92
N THR A 162 3.36 0.24 12.71
CA THR A 162 2.21 0.43 13.61
C THR A 162 0.89 0.37 12.84
N ILE A 163 0.02 -0.54 13.26
CA ILE A 163 -1.28 -0.76 12.65
C ILE A 163 -2.30 0.14 13.32
N ARG A 164 -2.77 1.15 12.60
CA ARG A 164 -3.76 2.13 13.09
C ARG A 164 -5.16 1.64 12.71
N ILE A 165 -5.72 0.72 13.50
CA ILE A 165 -6.96 0.00 13.19
C ILE A 165 -8.13 0.96 12.98
N ALA A 166 -8.29 1.98 13.84
CA ALA A 166 -9.36 2.97 13.69
C ALA A 166 -9.30 3.67 12.31
N LYS A 167 -8.10 4.12 11.88
CA LYS A 167 -7.90 4.75 10.57
C LYS A 167 -8.15 3.79 9.41
N LEU A 168 -7.80 2.51 9.59
CA LEU A 168 -8.05 1.47 8.58
C LEU A 168 -9.54 1.17 8.44
N LEU A 169 -10.29 1.12 9.55
CA LEU A 169 -11.75 0.97 9.53
C LEU A 169 -12.43 2.15 8.84
N GLU A 170 -12.06 3.38 9.19
CA GLU A 170 -12.56 4.61 8.52
C GLU A 170 -12.29 4.57 7.01
N LYS A 171 -11.08 4.12 6.61
CA LYS A 171 -10.74 3.92 5.21
C LYS A 171 -11.65 2.88 4.55
N THR A 172 -11.77 1.70 5.14
CA THR A 172 -12.60 0.63 4.58
C THR A 172 -14.06 1.06 4.41
N GLU A 173 -14.62 1.83 5.36
CA GLU A 173 -15.98 2.38 5.26
C GLU A 173 -16.12 3.40 4.14
N ARG A 174 -15.15 4.30 3.99
CA ARG A 174 -15.14 5.28 2.91
C ARG A 174 -15.07 4.59 1.54
N ILE A 175 -14.22 3.58 1.39
CA ILE A 175 -14.12 2.81 0.15
C ILE A 175 -15.42 2.04 -0.15
N LEU A 176 -16.02 1.40 0.87
CA LEU A 176 -17.33 0.74 0.72
C LEU A 176 -18.39 1.73 0.21
N LYS A 177 -18.44 2.94 0.78
CA LYS A 177 -19.38 3.98 0.37
C LYS A 177 -19.14 4.43 -1.07
N ILE A 178 -17.90 4.67 -1.48
CA ILE A 178 -17.55 5.05 -2.86
C ILE A 178 -18.03 3.99 -3.84
N TYR A 179 -17.66 2.73 -3.62
CA TYR A 179 -18.05 1.65 -4.53
C TYR A 179 -19.55 1.36 -4.52
N SER A 180 -20.25 1.59 -3.40
CA SER A 180 -21.72 1.45 -3.36
C SER A 180 -22.47 2.44 -4.27
N SER A 181 -21.82 3.55 -4.64
CA SER A 181 -22.37 4.53 -5.59
C SER A 181 -22.07 4.22 -7.05
N ILE A 182 -21.23 3.22 -7.32
CA ILE A 182 -20.83 2.80 -8.68
C ILE A 182 -21.67 1.58 -9.05
N LEU A 183 -22.60 1.76 -10.00
CA LEU A 183 -23.67 0.81 -10.33
C LEU A 183 -23.17 -0.59 -10.73
N ASP A 184 -22.05 -0.67 -11.44
CA ASP A 184 -21.47 -1.90 -11.98
C ASP A 184 -20.36 -2.49 -11.11
N THR A 185 -20.30 -2.10 -9.83
CA THR A 185 -19.37 -2.68 -8.88
C THR A 185 -19.70 -4.16 -8.62
N PRO A 186 -18.73 -5.08 -8.71
CA PRO A 186 -18.99 -6.50 -8.49
C PRO A 186 -19.23 -6.82 -7.01
N GLN A 187 -20.19 -7.70 -6.73
CA GLN A 187 -20.53 -8.12 -5.36
C GLN A 187 -19.34 -8.66 -4.59
N LYS A 188 -18.42 -9.34 -5.29
CA LYS A 188 -17.19 -9.90 -4.73
C LYS A 188 -16.29 -8.83 -4.08
N LEU A 189 -16.25 -7.61 -4.63
CA LEU A 189 -15.52 -6.49 -4.00
C LEU A 189 -16.09 -6.18 -2.61
N PHE A 190 -17.42 -6.10 -2.47
CA PHE A 190 -18.05 -5.81 -1.18
C PHE A 190 -17.78 -6.92 -0.17
N THR A 191 -17.87 -8.19 -0.58
CA THR A 191 -17.55 -9.34 0.28
C THR A 191 -16.12 -9.22 0.85
N ILE A 192 -15.14 -8.98 -0.03
CA ILE A 192 -13.73 -8.83 0.34
C ILE A 192 -13.52 -7.68 1.34
N LEU A 193 -14.14 -6.52 1.10
CA LEU A 193 -14.02 -5.36 1.99
C LEU A 193 -14.70 -5.61 3.35
N GLN A 194 -15.84 -6.30 3.36
CA GLN A 194 -16.52 -6.66 4.60
C GLN A 194 -15.71 -7.67 5.43
N GLU A 195 -15.05 -8.63 4.78
CA GLU A 195 -14.15 -9.57 5.45
C GLU A 195 -12.92 -8.88 6.03
N GLN A 196 -12.33 -7.92 5.31
CA GLN A 196 -11.27 -7.08 5.88
C GLN A 196 -11.78 -6.27 7.07
N LYS A 197 -12.96 -5.64 6.96
CA LYS A 197 -13.58 -4.91 8.06
C LYS A 197 -13.82 -5.80 9.28
N LYS A 198 -14.25 -7.04 9.08
CA LYS A 198 -14.41 -8.03 10.16
C LYS A 198 -13.08 -8.34 10.84
N ARG A 199 -12.02 -8.65 10.08
CA ARG A 199 -10.67 -8.88 10.63
C ARG A 199 -10.15 -7.68 11.42
N LEU A 200 -10.40 -6.46 10.93
CA LEU A 200 -10.03 -5.23 11.62
C LEU A 200 -10.78 -5.06 12.94
N LYS A 201 -12.09 -5.32 12.99
CA LYS A 201 -12.88 -5.26 14.23
C LYS A 201 -12.47 -6.33 15.24
N GLU A 202 -12.18 -7.55 14.78
CA GLU A 202 -11.66 -8.61 15.64
C GLU A 202 -10.31 -8.22 16.25
N ALA A 203 -9.43 -7.62 15.45
CA ALA A 203 -8.15 -7.12 15.92
C ALA A 203 -8.29 -5.92 16.85
N GLU A 204 -9.26 -5.02 16.62
CA GLU A 204 -9.58 -3.92 17.51
C GLU A 204 -10.00 -4.43 18.89
N TRP A 205 -10.84 -5.46 18.93
CA TRP A 205 -11.26 -6.09 20.17
C TRP A 205 -10.09 -6.76 20.91
N ARG A 206 -9.13 -7.37 20.20
CA ARG A 206 -7.97 -8.05 20.80
C ARG A 206 -6.86 -7.11 21.26
N TYR A 207 -6.54 -6.10 20.46
CA TYR A 207 -5.32 -5.31 20.58
C TYR A 207 -5.57 -3.81 20.79
N GLY A 208 -6.82 -3.36 20.73
CA GLY A 208 -7.19 -1.95 20.76
C GLY A 208 -7.11 -1.26 19.40
N THR A 209 -7.29 0.06 19.38
CA THR A 209 -7.39 0.86 18.15
C THR A 209 -6.07 1.07 17.42
N THR A 210 -4.95 0.81 18.08
CA THR A 210 -3.58 0.94 17.54
C THR A 210 -2.73 -0.22 18.05
N VAL A 211 -2.05 -0.91 17.14
CA VAL A 211 -1.27 -2.10 17.45
C VAL A 211 0.20 -1.89 17.12
N ASN A 212 1.05 -2.08 18.11
CA ASN A 212 2.50 -2.14 17.94
C ASN A 212 2.86 -3.47 17.24
N PRO A 213 3.68 -3.44 16.17
CA PRO A 213 3.99 -4.63 15.37
C PRO A 213 4.73 -5.73 16.16
N PHE A 214 5.44 -5.40 17.24
CA PHE A 214 6.12 -6.37 18.10
C PHE A 214 5.15 -7.21 18.97
N LYS A 215 3.87 -6.81 19.07
CA LYS A 215 2.84 -7.55 19.82
C LYS A 215 2.12 -8.62 18.99
N LEU A 216 2.49 -8.76 17.73
CA LEU A 216 1.85 -9.68 16.79
C LEU A 216 2.69 -10.96 16.64
N ASP A 217 1.99 -12.08 16.46
CA ASP A 217 2.62 -13.38 16.29
C ASP A 217 3.33 -13.48 14.93
N LYS A 218 4.51 -14.11 14.94
CA LYS A 218 5.25 -14.47 13.72
C LYS A 218 4.62 -15.72 13.09
N LYS A 219 4.57 -15.77 11.76
CA LYS A 219 4.04 -16.90 11.00
C LYS A 219 4.99 -17.34 9.90
#